data_AF-A0A7Z9W1A8-F1
#
_entry.id   AF-A0A7Z9W1A8-F1
#
_cell.length_a   1.000
_cell.length_b   1.000
_cell.length_c   1.000
_cell.angle_alpha   90.00
_cell.angle_beta   90.00
_cell.angle_gamma   90.00
#
_symmetry.space_group_name_H-M   'P 1'
#
loop_
_entity.id
_entity.type
_entity.pdbx_description
1 polymer ?
#
loop_
_entity_poly.entity_id
_entity_poly.type
_entity_poly.pdbx_seq_one_letter_code
_entity_poly.pdbx_strand_id
1 'polypeptide(L)' 'MKHCLSALIIGTCILFVMQTPANTQDREEIDVASLGPQVGERIPEFALPDQNGTVQTLESIMGEEGAMILFHRSADW' A
#
# COMPACT_ATOMS: atom_id res chain seq x y z
N MET A 1 -35.33 -15.49 -41.35
CA MET A 1 -34.95 -14.12 -40.96
C MET A 1 -34.68 -13.98 -39.45
N LYS A 2 -35.60 -14.44 -38.58
CA LYS A 2 -35.48 -14.34 -37.11
C LYS A 2 -34.24 -15.04 -36.52
N HIS A 3 -33.89 -16.22 -37.03
CA HIS A 3 -32.69 -16.98 -36.59
C HIS A 3 -31.36 -16.31 -36.98
N CYS A 4 -31.31 -15.59 -38.11
CA CYS A 4 -30.13 -14.84 -38.54
C CYS A 4 -29.91 -13.58 -37.68
N LEU A 5 -31.01 -12.92 -37.29
CA LEU A 5 -30.99 -11.77 -36.39
C LEU A 5 -30.53 -12.16 -34.97
N SER A 6 -31.00 -13.30 -34.44
CA SER A 6 -30.54 -13.82 -33.14
C SER A 6 -29.05 -14.19 -33.13
N ALA A 7 -28.55 -14.81 -34.21
CA ALA A 7 -27.13 -15.14 -34.33
C ALA A 7 -26.23 -13.89 -34.40
N LEU A 8 -26.71 -12.83 -35.07
CA LEU A 8 -26.02 -11.55 -35.13
C LEU A 8 -25.95 -10.86 -33.77
N ILE A 9 -27.04 -10.88 -33.00
CA ILE A 9 -27.10 -10.30 -31.66
C ILE A 9 -26.18 -11.05 -30.69
N ILE A 10 -26.20 -12.38 -30.71
CA ILE A 10 -25.33 -13.21 -29.84
C ILE A 10 -23.85 -13.01 -30.19
N GLY A 11 -23.51 -12.95 -31.49
CA GLY A 11 -22.14 -12.67 -31.94
C GLY A 11 -21.65 -11.29 -31.49
N THR A 12 -22.53 -10.28 -31.51
CA THR A 12 -22.21 -8.92 -31.07
C THR A 12 -21.99 -8.83 -29.56
N CYS A 13 -22.79 -9.56 -28.77
CA CYS A 13 -22.59 -9.64 -27.32
C CYS A 13 -21.26 -10.32 -26.94
N ILE A 14 -20.85 -11.38 -27.65
CA ILE A 14 -19.58 -12.08 -27.39
C ILE A 14 -18.38 -11.18 -27.70
N LEU A 15 -18.44 -10.38 -28.77
CA LEU A 15 -17.42 -9.39 -29.12
C LEU A 15 -17.24 -8.29 -28.06
N PHE A 16 -18.32 -7.90 -27.37
CA PHE A 16 -18.28 -6.86 -26.35
C PHE A 16 -17.62 -7.32 -25.03
N VAL A 17 -17.77 -8.61 -24.68
CA VAL A 17 -17.18 -9.18 -23.45
C VAL A 17 -15.65 -9.26 -23.51
N MET A 18 -15.05 -9.32 -24.70
CA MET A 18 -13.58 -9.39 -24.85
C MET A 18 -12.87 -8.03 -24.72
N GLN A 19 -13.62 -6.92 -24.57
CA GLN A 19 -13.04 -5.58 -24.44
C GLN A 19 -12.83 -5.15 -22.98
N THR A 20 -12.95 -6.04 -21.99
CA THR A 20 -12.63 -5.66 -20.60
C THR A 20 -11.14 -5.36 -20.51
N PRO A 21 -10.72 -4.11 -20.26
CA PRO A 21 -9.31 -3.85 -20.00
C PRO A 21 -8.96 -4.58 -18.71
N ALA A 22 -8.04 -5.54 -18.78
CA ALA A 22 -7.33 -5.98 -17.60
C ALA A 22 -6.69 -4.71 -17.03
N ASN A 23 -7.08 -4.32 -15.81
CA ASN A 23 -6.48 -3.18 -15.14
C ASN A 23 -5.05 -3.55 -14.76
N THR A 24 -4.14 -3.44 -15.71
CA THR A 24 -2.69 -3.47 -15.48
C THR A 24 -2.34 -2.08 -14.98
N GLN A 25 -2.65 -1.84 -13.70
CA GLN A 25 -2.27 -0.60 -13.05
C GLN A 25 -0.74 -0.64 -12.93
N ASP A 26 -0.04 0.10 -13.78
CA ASP A 26 1.39 0.33 -13.61
C ASP A 26 1.59 0.97 -12.24
N ARG A 27 2.13 0.16 -11.32
CA ARG A 27 2.47 0.63 -9.99
C ARG A 27 3.70 1.49 -10.13
N GLU A 28 3.56 2.77 -9.85
CA GLU A 28 4.70 3.67 -9.73
C GLU A 28 5.67 3.10 -8.69
N GLU A 29 6.94 2.98 -9.07
CA GLU A 29 7.97 2.44 -8.21
C GLU A 29 8.17 3.40 -7.04
N ILE A 30 8.06 2.88 -5.82
CA ILE A 30 8.29 3.68 -4.62
C ILE A 30 9.81 3.67 -4.38
N ASP A 31 10.43 4.84 -4.48
CA ASP A 31 11.80 5.02 -4.01
C ASP A 31 11.83 4.91 -2.49
N VAL A 32 12.09 3.70 -2.00
CA VAL A 32 12.18 3.38 -0.58
C VAL A 32 13.36 4.06 0.11
N ALA A 33 14.41 4.45 -0.62
CA ALA A 33 15.60 5.05 -0.02
C ALA A 33 15.38 6.50 0.41
N SER A 34 14.47 7.22 -0.27
CA SER A 34 14.09 8.58 0.11
C SER A 34 13.01 8.65 1.19
N LEU A 35 12.49 7.51 1.66
CA LEU A 35 11.49 7.49 2.71
C LEU A 35 12.11 7.59 4.11
N GLY A 36 11.53 8.46 4.93
CA GLY A 36 11.91 8.65 6.33
C GLY A 36 13.13 9.56 6.53
N PRO A 37 13.52 9.80 7.80
CA PRO A 37 14.66 10.64 8.13
C PRO A 37 15.97 10.07 7.57
N GLN A 38 16.79 10.95 6.98
CA GLN A 38 18.09 10.59 6.43
C GLN A 38 19.19 10.59 7.50
N VAL A 39 20.34 9.97 7.20
CA VAL A 39 21.49 9.97 8.13
C VAL A 39 21.93 11.41 8.42
N GLY A 40 21.97 11.75 9.71
CA GLY A 40 22.30 13.09 10.20
C GLY A 40 21.09 14.01 10.35
N GLU A 41 19.91 13.62 9.85
CA GLU A 41 18.67 14.32 10.13
C GLU A 41 18.14 13.99 11.53
N ARG A 42 17.41 14.96 12.10
CA ARG A 42 16.75 14.79 13.39
C ARG A 42 15.50 13.92 13.22
N ILE A 43 15.35 12.91 14.07
CA ILE A 43 14.11 12.15 14.19
C ILE A 43 12.98 13.07 14.71
N PRO A 44 11.79 13.07 14.08
CA PRO A 44 10.63 13.80 14.60
C PRO A 44 10.23 13.33 16.00
N GLU A 45 9.78 14.28 16.83
CA GLU A 45 9.24 13.96 18.15
C GLU A 45 7.95 13.12 18.02
N PHE A 46 7.74 12.21 18.96
CA PHE A 46 6.51 11.44 19.07
C PHE A 46 6.12 11.22 20.54
N ALA A 47 4.83 10.98 20.75
CA ALA A 47 4.26 10.53 22.01
C ALA A 47 3.19 9.48 21.70
N LEU A 48 3.55 8.20 21.77
CA LEU A 48 2.71 7.10 21.32
C LEU A 48 2.52 6.06 22.44
N PRO A 49 1.32 5.47 22.58
CA PRO A 49 1.11 4.40 23.54
C PRO A 49 1.84 3.12 23.11
N ASP A 50 2.47 2.46 24.07
CA ASP A 50 3.00 1.11 23.91
C ASP A 50 1.90 0.04 24.03
N GLN A 51 2.28 -1.24 24.01
CA GLN A 51 1.36 -2.38 24.11
C GLN A 51 0.55 -2.44 25.42
N ASN A 52 1.00 -1.73 26.45
CA ASN A 52 0.32 -1.63 27.74
C ASN A 52 -0.45 -0.31 27.89
N GLY A 53 -0.47 0.54 26.84
CA GLY A 53 -1.08 1.86 26.86
C GLY A 53 -0.23 2.94 27.54
N THR A 54 1.03 2.64 27.89
CA THR A 54 1.92 3.65 28.47
C THR A 54 2.46 4.53 27.36
N VAL A 55 2.35 5.86 27.50
CA VAL A 55 2.89 6.79 26.52
C VAL A 55 4.41 6.78 26.57
N GLN A 56 5.03 6.51 25.43
CA GLN A 56 6.47 6.59 25.21
C GLN A 56 6.81 7.77 24.30
N THR A 57 7.95 8.41 24.56
CA THR A 57 8.52 9.47 23.71
C THR A 57 9.88 9.05 23.18
N LEU A 58 10.46 9.84 22.26
CA LEU A 58 11.81 9.59 21.78
C LEU A 58 12.83 9.59 22.94
N GLU A 59 12.68 10.52 23.88
CA GLU A 59 13.54 10.65 25.04
C GLU A 59 13.41 9.46 25.99
N SER A 60 12.19 8.94 26.19
CA SER A 60 11.96 7.83 27.14
C SER A 60 12.55 6.51 26.67
N ILE A 61 12.70 6.32 25.35
CA ILE A 61 13.25 5.09 24.75
C ILE A 61 14.75 5.18 24.45
N MET A 62 15.37 6.35 24.62
CA MET A 62 16.78 6.56 24.30
C MET A 62 17.69 5.89 25.34
N GLY A 63 18.55 4.98 24.91
CA GLY A 63 19.62 4.41 25.74
C GLY A 63 20.96 5.12 25.54
N GLU A 64 22.00 4.66 26.25
CA GLU A 64 23.37 5.18 26.10
C GLU A 64 23.92 5.02 24.67
N GLU A 65 23.49 3.96 23.96
CA GLU A 65 23.88 3.67 22.58
C GLU A 65 22.83 4.13 21.54
N GLY A 66 21.79 4.84 21.98
CA GLY A 66 20.70 5.30 21.13
C GLY A 66 19.46 4.41 21.17
N ALA A 67 18.62 4.50 20.13
CA ALA A 67 17.36 3.77 20.01
C ALA A 67 17.17 3.22 18.58
N MET A 68 16.46 2.11 18.46
CA MET A 68 16.04 1.53 17.17
C MET A 68 14.53 1.64 17.01
N ILE A 69 14.08 2.28 15.93
CA ILE A 69 12.66 2.43 15.60
C ILE A 69 12.34 1.56 14.39
N LEU A 70 11.46 0.56 14.57
CA LEU A 70 11.03 -0.35 13.52
C LEU A 70 9.59 -0.06 13.11
N PHE A 71 9.40 0.39 11.86
CA PHE A 71 8.08 0.49 11.25
C PHE A 71 7.71 -0.85 10.61
N HIS A 72 6.62 -1.45 11.07
CA HIS A 72 6.06 -2.63 10.42
C HIS A 72 4.54 -2.49 10.26
N ARG A 73 4.02 -3.10 9.20
CA ARG A 73 2.58 -3.35 9.04
C ARG A 73 2.36 -4.85 9.14
N SER A 74 1.43 -5.27 9.98
CA SER A 74 0.99 -6.67 9.99
C SER A 74 0.30 -7.00 8.66
N ALA A 75 0.38 -8.26 8.26
CA ALA A 75 -0.50 -8.79 7.22
C ALA A 75 -1.74 -9.38 7.88
N ASP A 76 -2.92 -9.01 7.41
CA ASP A 76 -4.12 -9.82 7.64
C ASP A 76 -3.94 -11.10 6.82
N TRP A 77 -3.93 -12.25 7.50
CA TRP A 77 -3.85 -13.56 6.87
C TRP A 77 -5.24 -14.19 6.75
#